data_AF-A0A958DJC6-F1
#
_entry.id   AF-A0A958DJC6-F1
#
_cell.length_a   1.000
_cell.length_b   1.000
_cell.length_c   1.000
_cell.angle_alpha   90.00
_cell.angle_beta   90.00
_cell.angle_gamma   90.00
#
_symmetry.space_group_name_H-M   'P 1'
#
loop_
_entity.id
_entity.type
_entity.pdbx_description
1 polymer ?
#
loop_
_entity_poly.entity_id
_entity_poly.type
_entity_poly.pdbx_seq_one_letter_code
_entity_poly.pdbx_strand_id
1 'polypeptide(L)'
;LLVIILHNLYVFISIREKSYLFFVIYLLSACLFWMISQQYAYELFWPNSPYWNSISQIVFFALMVAAFILFTRSFLNTSALYEKYDRAFLVLIGLIMLVTFVRALTGSSLNAWGLLIPLTLVVFVIAFLISIESYRRGYRPALFYTLANIAFVGGGIIFIFSELQIFPIGFITQYGLQIGTALQASLFAL
;
A
#
# COMPACT_ATOMS: atom_id res chain seq x y z
N LEU A 1 -12.05 -4.09 7.12
CA LEU A 1 -11.40 -4.39 5.81
C LEU A 1 -12.17 -5.42 4.99
N LEU A 2 -12.45 -6.63 5.52
CA LEU A 2 -13.19 -7.67 4.78
C LEU A 2 -14.52 -7.20 4.18
N VAL A 3 -15.34 -6.46 4.93
CA VAL A 3 -16.60 -5.88 4.43
C VAL A 3 -16.35 -4.94 3.24
N ILE A 4 -15.31 -4.10 3.31
CA ILE A 4 -14.94 -3.16 2.24
C ILE A 4 -14.43 -3.92 1.01
N ILE A 5 -13.64 -4.99 1.21
CA ILE A 5 -13.16 -5.87 0.14
C ILE A 5 -14.34 -6.51 -0.60
N LEU A 6 -15.28 -7.12 0.14
CA LEU A 6 -16.45 -7.77 -0.45
C LEU A 6 -17.34 -6.77 -1.19
N HIS A 7 -17.54 -5.58 -0.61
CA HIS A 7 -18.30 -4.52 -1.27
C HIS A 7 -17.63 -4.06 -2.57
N ASN A 8 -16.32 -3.79 -2.55
CA ASN A 8 -15.59 -3.37 -3.75
C ASN A 8 -15.48 -4.47 -4.80
N LEU A 9 -15.45 -5.75 -4.39
CA LEU A 9 -15.50 -6.89 -5.31
C LEU A 9 -16.87 -6.97 -5.99
N TYR A 10 -17.96 -6.75 -5.25
CA TYR A 10 -19.30 -6.67 -5.80
C TYR A 10 -19.43 -5.51 -6.80
N VAL A 11 -18.96 -4.32 -6.44
CA VAL A 11 -18.93 -3.15 -7.32
C VAL A 11 -18.08 -3.42 -8.56
N PHE A 12 -16.94 -4.10 -8.42
CA PHE A 12 -16.12 -4.53 -9.56
C PHE A 12 -16.89 -5.47 -10.50
N ILE A 13 -17.62 -6.45 -9.97
CA ILE A 13 -18.41 -7.37 -10.80
C ILE A 13 -19.52 -6.60 -11.56
N SER A 14 -20.08 -5.57 -10.93
CA SER A 14 -21.16 -4.75 -11.50
C SER A 14 -20.69 -3.72 -12.54
N ILE A 15 -19.63 -2.96 -12.23
CA ILE A 15 -19.15 -1.83 -13.04
C ILE A 15 -18.03 -2.26 -14.00
N ARG A 16 -17.29 -3.33 -13.66
CA ARG A 16 -16.13 -3.88 -14.40
C ARG A 16 -14.99 -2.90 -14.63
N GLU A 17 -14.87 -1.89 -13.79
CA GLU A 17 -13.74 -0.97 -13.81
C GLU A 17 -12.50 -1.54 -13.11
N LYS A 18 -11.35 -1.50 -13.79
CA LYS A 18 -10.09 -2.10 -13.31
C LYS A 18 -9.59 -1.48 -12.00
N SER A 19 -9.94 -0.23 -11.72
CA SER A 19 -9.56 0.47 -10.49
C SER A 19 -10.02 -0.27 -9.24
N TYR A 20 -11.25 -0.80 -9.23
CA TYR A 20 -11.78 -1.55 -8.09
C TYR A 20 -11.05 -2.87 -7.85
N LEU A 21 -10.61 -3.55 -8.92
CA LEU A 21 -9.83 -4.79 -8.79
C LEU A 21 -8.47 -4.52 -8.13
N PHE A 22 -7.74 -3.50 -8.60
CA PHE A 22 -6.47 -3.12 -7.99
C PHE A 22 -6.64 -2.68 -6.53
N PHE A 23 -7.73 -2.01 -6.23
CA PHE A 23 -8.06 -1.62 -4.86
C PHE A 23 -8.30 -2.83 -3.95
N VAL A 24 -9.04 -3.83 -4.42
CA VAL A 24 -9.25 -5.09 -3.68
C VAL A 24 -7.92 -5.81 -3.43
N ILE A 25 -7.05 -5.90 -4.44
CA ILE A 25 -5.72 -6.53 -4.30
C ILE A 25 -4.86 -5.77 -3.27
N TYR A 26 -4.91 -4.44 -3.30
CA TYR A 26 -4.25 -3.59 -2.31
C TYR A 26 -4.73 -3.90 -0.88
N LEU A 27 -6.06 -3.92 -0.66
CA LEU A 27 -6.63 -4.21 0.66
C LEU A 27 -6.34 -5.62 1.17
N LEU A 28 -6.37 -6.63 0.28
CA LEU A 28 -6.02 -8.00 0.61
C LEU A 28 -4.55 -8.12 1.03
N SER A 29 -3.66 -7.49 0.26
CA SER A 29 -2.22 -7.47 0.55
C SER A 29 -1.93 -6.76 1.88
N ALA A 30 -2.60 -5.65 2.14
CA ALA A 30 -2.51 -4.94 3.42
C ALA A 30 -2.99 -5.81 4.60
N CYS A 31 -4.12 -6.51 4.44
CA CYS A 31 -4.65 -7.40 5.47
C CYS A 31 -3.66 -8.53 5.81
N LEU A 32 -3.08 -9.17 4.78
CA LEU A 32 -2.09 -10.23 4.95
C LEU A 32 -0.80 -9.71 5.60
N PHE A 33 -0.32 -8.54 5.18
CA PHE A 33 0.84 -7.88 5.81
C PHE A 33 0.63 -7.65 7.31
N TRP A 34 -0.56 -7.18 7.71
CA TRP A 34 -0.89 -6.98 9.13
C TRP A 34 -0.97 -8.29 9.91
N MET A 35 -1.60 -9.32 9.35
CA MET A 35 -1.69 -10.63 9.98
C MET A 35 -0.30 -11.26 10.20
N ILE A 36 0.63 -11.04 9.27
CA ILE A 36 2.02 -11.52 9.38
C ILE A 36 2.78 -10.73 10.44
N SER A 37 2.62 -9.41 10.45
CA SER A 37 3.32 -8.53 11.41
C SER A 37 2.91 -8.83 12.86
N GLN A 38 1.66 -9.24 13.09
CA GLN A 38 1.15 -9.63 14.41
C GLN A 38 1.35 -11.12 14.74
N GLN A 39 2.16 -11.85 13.95
CA GLN A 39 2.43 -13.30 14.05
C GLN A 39 1.22 -14.24 13.90
N TYR A 40 -0.01 -13.73 13.83
CA TYR A 40 -1.21 -14.54 13.59
C TYR A 40 -1.13 -15.39 12.32
N ALA A 41 -0.48 -14.89 11.25
CA ALA A 41 -0.35 -15.64 10.02
C ALA A 41 0.58 -16.86 10.15
N TYR A 42 1.59 -16.79 11.02
CA TYR A 42 2.48 -17.90 11.29
C TYR A 42 1.75 -19.03 12.01
N GLU A 43 0.90 -18.69 12.98
CA GLU A 43 0.11 -19.66 13.73
C GLU A 43 -1.00 -20.31 12.90
N LEU A 44 -1.67 -19.56 12.01
CA LEU A 44 -2.81 -20.07 11.23
C LEU A 44 -2.42 -20.79 9.92
N PHE A 45 -1.50 -20.22 9.13
CA PHE A 45 -1.36 -20.62 7.72
C PHE A 45 -0.15 -21.50 7.43
N TRP A 46 0.98 -21.26 8.10
CA TRP A 46 2.23 -21.97 7.79
C TRP A 46 3.13 -22.19 9.01
N PRO A 47 2.62 -22.83 10.09
CA PRO A 47 3.41 -23.06 11.32
C PRO A 47 4.71 -23.82 11.04
N ASN A 48 4.70 -24.70 10.03
CA ASN A 48 5.84 -25.55 9.66
C ASN A 48 6.85 -24.88 8.71
N SER A 49 6.64 -23.61 8.28
CA SER A 49 7.53 -22.92 7.34
C SER A 49 8.02 -21.56 7.86
N PRO A 50 8.98 -21.56 8.81
CA PRO A 50 9.53 -20.33 9.37
C PRO A 50 10.31 -19.50 8.33
N TYR A 51 10.93 -20.15 7.34
CA TYR A 51 11.60 -19.45 6.24
C TYR A 51 10.61 -18.61 5.43
N TRP A 52 9.47 -19.19 5.04
CA TRP A 52 8.41 -18.46 4.34
C TRP A 52 7.88 -17.31 5.19
N ASN A 53 7.65 -17.53 6.49
CA ASN A 53 7.19 -16.47 7.38
C ASN A 53 8.14 -15.25 7.37
N SER A 54 9.46 -15.50 7.44
CA SER A 54 10.48 -14.45 7.44
C SER A 54 10.51 -13.59 6.18
N ILE A 55 10.10 -14.14 5.03
CA ILE A 55 10.11 -13.44 3.73
C ILE A 55 8.73 -12.90 3.37
N SER A 56 7.67 -13.59 3.79
CA SER A 56 6.27 -13.28 3.44
C SER A 56 5.91 -11.84 3.78
N GLN A 57 6.37 -11.31 4.91
CA GLN A 57 6.10 -9.93 5.31
C GLN A 57 6.57 -8.92 4.24
N ILE A 58 7.78 -9.12 3.70
CA ILE A 58 8.37 -8.25 2.68
C ILE A 58 7.65 -8.44 1.34
N VAL A 59 7.28 -9.68 1.00
CA VAL A 59 6.54 -10.00 -0.23
C VAL A 59 5.17 -9.34 -0.26
N PHE A 60 4.39 -9.47 0.82
CA PHE A 60 3.06 -8.85 0.90
C PHE A 60 3.12 -7.34 1.01
N PHE A 61 4.16 -6.78 1.65
CA PHE A 61 4.41 -5.34 1.63
C PHE A 61 4.67 -4.83 0.21
N ALA A 62 5.56 -5.50 -0.53
CA ALA A 62 5.87 -5.15 -1.92
C ALA A 62 4.63 -5.24 -2.82
N LEU A 63 3.84 -6.31 -2.66
CA LEU A 63 2.59 -6.50 -3.40
C LEU A 63 1.56 -5.40 -3.06
N MET A 64 1.46 -5.02 -1.79
CA MET A 64 0.59 -3.92 -1.34
C MET A 64 0.98 -2.60 -2.04
N VAL A 65 2.27 -2.25 -2.05
CA VAL A 65 2.74 -1.00 -2.69
C VAL A 65 2.54 -1.05 -4.21
N ALA A 66 2.82 -2.19 -4.86
CA ALA A 66 2.58 -2.35 -6.29
C ALA A 66 1.09 -2.22 -6.67
N ALA A 67 0.20 -2.85 -5.89
CA ALA A 67 -1.24 -2.74 -6.08
C ALA A 67 -1.75 -1.31 -5.85
N PHE A 68 -1.20 -0.61 -4.85
CA PHE A 68 -1.50 0.80 -4.61
C PHE A 68 -1.11 1.68 -5.81
N ILE A 69 0.06 1.45 -6.42
CA ILE A 69 0.49 2.17 -7.62
C ILE A 69 -0.46 1.89 -8.79
N LEU A 70 -0.81 0.62 -9.03
CA LEU A 70 -1.74 0.25 -10.10
C LEU A 70 -3.14 0.85 -9.88
N PHE A 71 -3.60 0.87 -8.64
CA PHE A 71 -4.83 1.56 -8.24
C PHE A 71 -4.75 3.05 -8.57
N THR A 72 -3.67 3.73 -8.16
CA THR A 72 -3.44 5.15 -8.43
C THR A 72 -3.47 5.44 -9.93
N ARG A 73 -2.77 4.62 -10.73
CA ARG A 73 -2.69 4.75 -12.19
C ARG A 73 -4.06 4.62 -12.85
N SER A 74 -4.85 3.64 -12.40
CA SER A 74 -6.18 3.38 -12.94
C SER A 74 -7.20 4.43 -12.49
N PHE A 75 -7.17 4.84 -11.22
CA PHE A 75 -8.13 5.77 -10.62
C PHE A 75 -7.95 7.21 -11.10
N LEU A 76 -6.70 7.69 -11.16
CA LEU A 76 -6.39 9.05 -11.64
C LEU A 76 -6.14 9.11 -13.15
N ASN A 77 -6.27 7.97 -13.86
CA ASN A 77 -5.98 7.81 -15.28
C ASN A 77 -4.60 8.42 -15.67
N THR A 78 -3.61 8.15 -14.83
CA THR A 78 -2.27 8.75 -14.91
C THR A 78 -1.56 8.40 -16.22
N SER A 79 -1.86 7.23 -16.79
CA SER A 79 -1.29 6.75 -18.05
C SER A 79 -1.65 7.64 -19.24
N ALA A 80 -2.81 8.31 -19.23
CA ALA A 80 -3.24 9.17 -20.32
C ALA A 80 -2.87 10.66 -20.09
N LEU A 81 -2.80 11.09 -18.83
CA LEU A 81 -2.63 12.50 -18.48
C LEU A 81 -1.19 12.89 -18.12
N TYR A 82 -0.36 11.92 -17.71
CA TYR A 82 0.87 12.15 -16.96
C TYR A 82 1.96 11.10 -17.24
N GLU A 83 2.38 10.95 -18.51
CA GLU A 83 3.33 9.90 -18.93
C GLU A 83 4.64 9.82 -18.11
N LYS A 84 5.20 10.96 -17.67
CA LYS A 84 6.44 10.97 -16.88
C LYS A 84 6.26 10.29 -15.53
N TYR A 85 5.14 10.57 -14.87
CA TYR A 85 4.81 9.99 -13.57
C TYR A 85 4.41 8.52 -13.69
N ASP A 86 3.74 8.16 -14.78
CA ASP A 86 3.39 6.79 -15.11
C ASP A 86 4.64 5.89 -15.26
N ARG A 87 5.64 6.36 -16.01
CA ARG A 87 6.94 5.66 -16.13
C ARG A 87 7.67 5.56 -14.80
N ALA A 88 7.69 6.64 -14.00
CA ALA A 88 8.32 6.61 -12.68
C ALA A 88 7.68 5.55 -11.77
N PHE A 89 6.36 5.44 -11.77
CA PHE A 89 5.63 4.40 -11.04
C PHE A 89 5.96 2.98 -11.49
N LEU A 90 6.07 2.73 -12.80
CA LEU A 90 6.47 1.43 -13.32
C LEU A 90 7.91 1.07 -12.91
N VAL A 91 8.84 2.03 -12.96
CA VAL A 91 10.22 1.83 -12.49
C VAL A 91 10.25 1.52 -11.00
N LEU A 92 9.47 2.23 -10.18
CA LEU A 92 9.37 2.00 -8.74
C LEU A 92 8.82 0.61 -8.41
N ILE A 93 7.79 0.14 -9.14
CA ILE A 93 7.31 -1.25 -9.02
C ILE A 93 8.46 -2.22 -9.31
N GLY A 94 9.19 -2.01 -10.41
CA GLY A 94 10.33 -2.86 -10.79
C GLY A 94 11.41 -2.92 -9.70
N LEU A 95 11.78 -1.77 -9.13
CA LEU A 95 12.78 -1.69 -8.06
C LEU A 95 12.31 -2.38 -6.77
N ILE A 96 11.07 -2.15 -6.34
CA ILE A 96 10.50 -2.78 -5.14
C ILE A 96 10.43 -4.31 -5.30
N MET A 97 9.99 -4.78 -6.47
CA MET A 97 9.94 -6.21 -6.78
C MET A 97 11.33 -6.82 -6.85
N LEU A 98 12.31 -6.11 -7.42
CA LEU A 98 13.70 -6.56 -7.47
C LEU A 98 14.30 -6.70 -6.07
N VAL A 99 14.14 -5.69 -5.20
CA VAL A 99 14.63 -5.75 -3.80
C VAL A 99 14.00 -6.94 -3.07
N THR A 100 12.70 -7.15 -3.25
CA THR A 100 11.96 -8.27 -2.66
C THR A 100 12.46 -9.62 -3.17
N PHE A 101 12.68 -9.74 -4.49
CA PHE A 101 13.18 -10.95 -5.13
C PHE A 101 14.60 -11.30 -4.68
N VAL A 102 15.50 -10.31 -4.63
CA VAL A 102 16.88 -10.50 -4.13
C VAL A 102 16.85 -10.98 -2.67
N ARG A 103 15.99 -10.40 -1.83
CA ARG A 103 15.83 -10.83 -0.43
C ARG A 103 15.30 -12.26 -0.30
N ALA A 104 14.38 -12.65 -1.17
CA ALA A 104 13.80 -13.99 -1.19
C ALA A 104 14.80 -15.07 -1.67
N LEU A 105 15.65 -14.75 -2.64
CA LEU A 105 16.65 -15.67 -3.17
C LEU A 105 17.87 -15.84 -2.27
N THR A 106 18.40 -14.73 -1.74
CA THR A 106 19.68 -14.76 -1.02
C THR A 106 19.53 -15.14 0.45
N GLY A 107 18.30 -15.09 0.99
CA GLY A 107 18.06 -15.22 2.43
C GLY A 107 18.83 -14.19 3.27
N SER A 108 19.42 -13.17 2.63
CA SER A 108 20.48 -12.35 3.19
C SER A 108 20.00 -11.46 4.33
N SER A 109 20.92 -11.12 5.24
CA SER A 109 20.79 -10.08 6.26
C SER A 109 20.77 -8.65 5.70
N LEU A 110 20.68 -8.50 4.38
CA LEU A 110 20.54 -7.21 3.74
C LEU A 110 19.27 -6.55 4.29
N ASN A 111 19.41 -5.35 4.84
CA ASN A 111 18.31 -4.57 5.41
C ASN A 111 17.35 -4.12 4.30
N ALA A 112 16.54 -5.05 3.79
CA ALA A 112 15.56 -4.80 2.73
C ALA A 112 14.60 -3.66 3.10
N TRP A 113 14.22 -3.57 4.38
CA TRP A 113 13.44 -2.46 4.93
C TRP A 113 14.11 -1.10 4.73
N GLY A 114 15.44 -1.03 4.82
CA GLY A 114 16.21 0.20 4.60
C GLY A 114 16.12 0.73 3.16
N LEU A 115 15.77 -0.13 2.19
CA LEU A 115 15.52 0.27 0.80
C LEU A 115 14.04 0.41 0.48
N LEU A 116 13.19 -0.46 1.03
CA LEU A 116 11.76 -0.47 0.75
C LEU A 116 11.02 0.74 1.34
N ILE A 117 11.38 1.15 2.56
CA ILE A 117 10.75 2.32 3.20
C ILE A 117 10.97 3.60 2.36
N PRO A 118 12.21 4.00 2.00
CA PRO A 118 12.41 5.21 1.22
C PRO A 118 11.79 5.11 -0.18
N LEU A 119 11.86 3.96 -0.86
CA LEU A 119 11.17 3.77 -2.15
C LEU A 119 9.65 3.99 -2.02
N THR A 120 9.05 3.49 -0.94
CA THR A 120 7.61 3.66 -0.69
C THR A 120 7.27 5.12 -0.39
N LEU A 121 8.13 5.85 0.33
CA LEU A 121 7.95 7.29 0.54
C LEU A 121 7.98 8.06 -0.79
N VAL A 122 8.87 7.71 -1.72
CA VAL A 122 8.91 8.31 -3.07
C VAL A 122 7.60 8.04 -3.82
N VAL A 123 7.05 6.82 -3.74
CA VAL A 123 5.74 6.48 -4.33
C VAL A 123 4.65 7.39 -3.78
N PHE A 124 4.60 7.60 -2.46
CA PHE A 124 3.60 8.48 -1.85
C PHE A 124 3.74 9.94 -2.26
N VAL A 125 4.97 10.46 -2.31
CA VAL A 125 5.22 11.84 -2.77
C VAL A 125 4.74 12.02 -4.20
N ILE A 126 5.04 11.08 -5.10
CA ILE A 126 4.57 11.14 -6.49
C ILE A 126 3.04 11.06 -6.56
N ALA A 127 2.42 10.13 -5.83
CA ALA A 127 0.96 9.99 -5.79
C ALA A 127 0.27 11.28 -5.30
N PHE A 128 0.85 11.94 -4.30
CA PHE A 128 0.37 13.21 -3.77
C PHE A 128 0.46 14.34 -4.80
N LEU A 129 1.60 14.46 -5.50
CA LEU A 129 1.80 15.46 -6.55
C LEU A 129 0.79 15.28 -7.70
N ILE A 130 0.60 14.05 -8.18
CA ILE A 130 -0.39 13.75 -9.23
C ILE A 130 -1.80 14.12 -8.76
N SER A 131 -2.12 13.83 -7.50
CA SER A 131 -3.45 14.13 -6.96
C SER A 131 -3.74 15.63 -6.91
N ILE A 132 -2.77 16.45 -6.51
CA ILE A 132 -2.90 17.92 -6.52
C ILE A 132 -3.12 18.42 -7.95
N GLU A 133 -2.33 17.92 -8.90
CA GLU A 133 -2.43 18.33 -10.31
C GLU A 133 -3.78 17.91 -10.92
N SER A 134 -4.25 16.69 -10.66
CA SER A 134 -5.59 16.24 -11.08
C SER A 134 -6.72 17.05 -10.45
N TYR A 135 -6.59 17.46 -9.18
CA TYR A 135 -7.55 18.34 -8.52
C TYR A 135 -7.60 19.72 -9.19
N ARG A 136 -6.44 20.31 -9.50
CA ARG A 136 -6.34 21.61 -10.20
C ARG A 136 -6.98 21.59 -11.59
N ARG A 137 -7.00 20.43 -12.26
CA ARG A 137 -7.66 20.24 -13.56
C ARG A 137 -9.17 20.01 -13.47
N GLY A 138 -9.77 20.15 -12.28
CA GLY A 138 -11.21 20.07 -12.07
C GLY A 138 -11.76 18.66 -11.85
N TYR A 139 -10.89 17.65 -11.72
CA TYR A 139 -11.32 16.29 -11.38
C TYR A 139 -11.66 16.20 -9.89
N ARG A 140 -12.92 16.49 -9.55
CA ARG A 140 -13.44 16.50 -8.17
C ARG A 140 -13.12 15.22 -7.36
N PRO A 141 -13.13 14.00 -7.93
CA PRO A 141 -12.76 12.78 -7.20
C PRO A 141 -11.30 12.78 -6.70
N ALA A 142 -10.41 13.59 -7.28
CA ALA A 142 -9.03 13.72 -6.82
C ALA A 142 -8.93 14.29 -5.40
N LEU A 143 -9.90 15.09 -4.94
CA LEU A 143 -9.87 15.62 -3.56
C LEU A 143 -10.03 14.49 -2.54
N PHE A 144 -11.02 13.62 -2.74
CA PHE A 144 -11.25 12.45 -1.90
C PHE A 144 -10.04 11.52 -1.94
N TYR A 145 -9.45 11.34 -3.12
CA TYR A 145 -8.19 10.64 -3.27
C TYR A 145 -7.06 11.24 -2.42
N THR A 146 -6.90 12.56 -2.47
CA THR A 146 -5.85 13.27 -1.71
C THR A 146 -6.04 13.11 -0.21
N LEU A 147 -7.26 13.34 0.30
CA LEU A 147 -7.58 13.26 1.72
C LEU A 147 -7.33 11.86 2.28
N ALA A 148 -7.79 10.84 1.55
CA ALA A 148 -7.58 9.44 1.88
C ALA A 148 -6.08 9.08 1.92
N ASN A 149 -5.30 9.60 0.98
CA ASN A 149 -3.84 9.39 0.97
C ASN A 149 -3.11 10.14 2.09
N ILE A 150 -3.52 11.36 2.43
CA ILE A 150 -2.96 12.09 3.57
C ILE A 150 -3.19 11.31 4.87
N ALA A 151 -4.40 10.78 5.08
CA ALA A 151 -4.71 10.00 6.27
C ALA A 151 -3.85 8.72 6.36
N PHE A 152 -3.67 8.01 5.24
CA PHE A 152 -2.85 6.81 5.19
C PHE A 152 -1.35 7.10 5.36
N VAL A 153 -0.81 8.10 4.66
CA VAL A 153 0.60 8.50 4.77
C VAL A 153 0.90 9.05 6.16
N GLY A 154 0.01 9.86 6.72
CA GLY A 154 0.11 10.37 8.08
C GLY A 154 0.17 9.23 9.11
N GLY A 155 -0.73 8.25 9.01
CA GLY A 155 -0.71 7.04 9.83
C GLY A 155 0.57 6.20 9.61
N GLY A 156 1.05 6.12 8.37
CA GLY A 156 2.29 5.44 8.00
C GLY A 156 3.55 6.05 8.62
N ILE A 157 3.67 7.37 8.57
CA ILE A 157 4.78 8.12 9.15
C ILE A 157 4.81 7.93 10.67
N ILE A 158 3.65 8.07 11.33
CA ILE A 158 3.53 7.88 12.79
C ILE A 158 3.95 6.45 13.19
N PHE A 159 3.53 5.44 12.42
CA PHE A 159 3.90 4.05 12.65
C PHE A 159 5.42 3.83 12.50
N ILE A 160 6.04 4.34 11.42
CA ILE A 160 7.49 4.25 11.22
C ILE A 160 8.25 4.90 12.37
N PHE A 161 7.84 6.08 12.84
CA PHE A 161 8.48 6.72 13.98
C PHE A 161 8.31 5.94 15.31
N SER A 162 7.22 5.17 15.45
CA SER A 162 7.04 4.28 16.61
C SER A 162 7.97 3.07 16.56
N GLU A 163 8.17 2.48 15.37
CA GLU A 163 9.11 1.38 15.14
C GLU A 163 10.57 1.81 15.38
N LEU A 164 10.89 3.07 15.04
CA LEU A 164 12.20 3.68 15.34
C LEU A 164 12.38 4.04 16.82
N GLN A 165 11.42 3.73 17.69
CA GLN A 165 11.40 4.09 19.12
C GLN A 165 11.52 5.60 19.41
N ILE A 166 11.22 6.45 18.42
CA ILE A 166 11.27 7.90 18.57
C ILE A 166 10.03 8.39 19.34
N PHE A 167 8.88 7.73 19.14
CA PHE A 167 7.66 7.98 19.92
C PHE A 167 7.34 6.82 20.86
N PRO A 168 6.73 7.10 22.03
CA PRO A 168 6.20 6.06 22.89
C PRO A 168 5.10 5.25 22.16
N ILE A 169 5.13 3.94 22.36
CA ILE A 169 4.12 3.01 21.86
C ILE A 169 2.82 3.32 22.60
N GLY A 170 1.85 3.89 21.89
CA GLY A 170 0.52 4.21 22.37
C GLY A 170 -0.52 3.83 21.32
N PHE A 171 -1.80 4.04 21.63
CA PHE A 171 -2.90 3.61 20.74
C PHE A 171 -2.79 4.20 19.32
N ILE A 172 -2.42 5.48 19.19
CA ILE A 172 -2.32 6.14 17.89
C ILE A 172 -1.10 5.65 17.10
N THR A 173 0.02 5.36 17.77
CA THR A 173 1.24 4.87 17.12
C THR A 173 1.10 3.41 16.69
N GLN A 174 0.42 2.59 17.51
CA GLN A 174 0.20 1.17 17.22
C GLN A 174 -0.90 0.93 16.19
N TYR A 175 -2.00 1.69 16.23
CA TYR A 175 -3.16 1.49 15.37
C TYR A 175 -3.32 2.54 14.25
N GLY A 176 -2.49 3.58 14.23
CA GLY A 176 -2.62 4.71 13.29
C GLY A 176 -2.60 4.30 11.82
N LEU A 177 -1.75 3.35 11.44
CA LEU A 177 -1.69 2.85 10.06
C LEU A 177 -2.92 1.98 9.72
N GLN A 178 -3.50 1.25 10.69
CA GLN A 178 -4.76 0.51 10.50
C GLN A 178 -5.97 1.45 10.39
N ILE A 179 -5.99 2.52 11.20
CA ILE A 179 -7.04 3.55 11.14
C ILE A 179 -6.93 4.31 9.80
N GLY A 180 -5.72 4.68 9.39
CA GLY A 180 -5.45 5.34 8.12
C GLY A 180 -5.87 4.50 6.91
N THR A 181 -5.55 3.20 6.90
CA THR A 181 -6.01 2.27 5.84
C THR A 181 -7.53 2.11 5.85
N ALA A 182 -8.18 2.02 7.01
CA ALA A 182 -9.63 1.93 7.10
C ALA A 182 -10.33 3.20 6.57
N LEU A 183 -9.85 4.38 6.96
CA LEU A 183 -10.37 5.66 6.48
C LEU A 183 -10.17 5.82 4.98
N GLN A 184 -8.96 5.51 4.50
CA GLN A 184 -8.65 5.52 3.07
C GLN A 184 -9.60 4.59 2.32
N ALA A 185 -9.85 3.40 2.86
CA ALA A 185 -10.69 2.42 2.21
C ALA A 185 -12.17 2.78 2.19
N SER A 186 -12.67 3.41 3.25
CA SER A 186 -14.03 3.95 3.29
C SER A 186 -14.21 5.10 2.31
N LEU A 187 -13.23 6.00 2.19
CA LEU A 187 -13.27 7.12 1.26
C LEU A 187 -13.21 6.68 -0.22
N PHE A 188 -12.54 5.56 -0.52
CA PHE A 188 -12.50 5.02 -1.89
C PHE A 188 -13.72 4.18 -2.26
N ALA A 189 -14.49 3.72 -1.27
CA ALA A 189 -15.72 2.98 -1.49
C ALA A 189 -16.95 3.88 -1.71
N LEU A 190 -16.82 5.18 -1.45
CA LEU A 190 -17.84 6.23 -1.62
C LEU A 190 -17.78 6.84 -3.01
#